data_AF-A1ZD97-F1
#
_entry.id   AF-A1ZD97-F1
#
_cell.length_a   1.000
_cell.length_b   1.000
_cell.length_c   1.000
_cell.angle_alpha   90.00
_cell.angle_beta   90.00
_cell.angle_gamma   90.00
#
_symmetry.space_group_name_H-M   'P 1'
#
loop_
_entity.id
_entity.type
_entity.pdbx_description
1 polymer ?
#
loop_
_entity_poly.entity_id
_entity_poly.type
_entity_poly.pdbx_seq_one_letter_code
_entity_poly.pdbx_strand_id
1 'polypeptide(L)'
;MEKSLNDTRNEQDFLSFIKVLIEKYPVNDDITIIADNLNTHMFASLVKWVAKQIDFQGDLGEKRGGGILKSMVSRKAFLEDKSHRIRFVFTPRHCSWLNPIENWFSKIQRQLISRTSFTSKSMLCETIERYINCYNQHWLKPLKWKFKGFIKEKEINIILT
;
A
#
# COMPACT_ATOMS: atom_id res chain seq x y z
N MET A 1 -10.16 8.74 14.84
CA MET A 1 -9.64 7.86 13.78
C MET A 1 -9.04 6.66 14.49
N GLU A 2 -9.60 5.47 14.32
CA GLU A 2 -9.06 4.27 14.96
C GLU A 2 -7.64 4.02 14.40
N LYS A 3 -6.66 3.95 15.30
CA LYS A 3 -5.24 3.81 14.93
C LYS A 3 -4.96 2.31 14.74
N SER A 4 -4.69 1.86 13.51
CA SER A 4 -4.17 0.51 13.28
C SER A 4 -2.64 0.46 13.47
N LEU A 5 -2.14 1.03 14.56
CA LEU A 5 -0.72 0.96 14.92
C LEU A 5 -0.53 -0.24 15.85
N ASN A 6 -0.02 -1.32 15.28
CA ASN A 6 0.28 -2.55 16.01
C ASN A 6 1.79 -2.68 16.22
N ASP A 7 2.21 -3.42 17.25
CA ASP A 7 3.62 -3.71 17.50
C ASP A 7 4.21 -4.72 16.50
N THR A 8 3.35 -5.43 15.77
CA THR A 8 3.72 -6.37 14.73
C THR A 8 3.45 -5.81 13.32
N ARG A 9 4.02 -6.48 12.32
CA ARG A 9 3.74 -6.25 10.90
C ARG A 9 3.43 -7.59 10.22
N ASN A 10 2.27 -8.16 10.54
CA ASN A 10 1.81 -9.44 10.01
C ASN A 10 0.67 -9.29 8.99
N GLU A 11 0.14 -10.43 8.52
CA GLU A 11 -0.98 -10.51 7.58
C GLU A 11 -2.25 -9.80 8.07
N GLN A 12 -2.64 -10.07 9.33
CA GLN A 12 -3.82 -9.48 9.97
C GLN A 12 -3.68 -7.97 10.15
N ASP A 13 -2.50 -7.49 10.54
CA ASP A 13 -2.23 -6.06 10.71
C ASP A 13 -2.43 -5.32 9.39
N PHE A 14 -1.85 -5.85 8.32
CA PHE A 14 -1.97 -5.25 6.99
C PHE A 14 -3.42 -5.28 6.47
N LEU A 15 -4.12 -6.41 6.63
CA LEU A 15 -5.52 -6.50 6.22
C LEU A 15 -6.42 -5.53 6.99
N SER A 16 -6.19 -5.38 8.29
CA SER A 16 -6.95 -4.44 9.13
C SER A 16 -6.71 -3.00 8.71
N PHE A 17 -5.45 -2.65 8.42
CA PHE A 17 -5.11 -1.34 7.85
C PHE A 17 -5.83 -1.08 6.52
N ILE A 18 -5.85 -2.05 5.60
CA ILE A 18 -6.52 -1.90 4.30
C ILE A 18 -8.03 -1.71 4.46
N LYS A 19 -8.68 -2.46 5.37
CA LYS A 19 -10.13 -2.28 5.65
C LYS A 19 -10.43 -0.86 6.09
N VAL A 20 -9.73 -0.38 7.12
CA VAL A 20 -9.89 0.98 7.65
C VAL A 20 -9.56 2.04 6.59
N LEU A 21 -8.62 1.78 5.69
CA LEU A 21 -8.30 2.69 4.59
C LEU A 21 -9.46 2.78 3.59
N ILE A 22 -9.98 1.64 3.15
CA ILE A 22 -11.02 1.56 2.12
C ILE A 22 -12.36 2.12 2.62
N GLU A 23 -12.69 1.91 3.89
CA GLU A 23 -13.90 2.46 4.53
C GLU A 23 -13.98 4.01 4.51
N LYS A 24 -12.84 4.69 4.31
CA LYS A 24 -12.80 6.15 4.21
C LYS A 24 -13.27 6.69 2.86
N TYR A 25 -13.40 5.83 1.85
CA TYR A 25 -13.76 6.21 0.49
C TYR A 25 -15.14 5.67 0.11
N PRO A 26 -15.92 6.42 -0.70
CA PRO A 26 -17.22 5.97 -1.19
C PRO A 26 -17.21 4.59 -1.86
N VAL A 27 -18.35 3.90 -1.81
CA VAL A 27 -18.53 2.55 -2.39
C VAL A 27 -18.39 2.55 -3.92
N ASN A 28 -18.59 3.69 -4.59
CA ASN A 28 -18.54 3.78 -6.05
C ASN A 28 -17.18 4.28 -6.58
N ASP A 29 -16.24 4.61 -5.69
CA ASP A 29 -14.92 5.07 -6.11
C ASP A 29 -14.02 3.87 -6.43
N ASP A 30 -13.32 3.98 -7.56
CA ASP A 30 -12.20 3.10 -7.90
C ASP A 30 -10.96 3.49 -7.09
N ILE A 31 -10.39 2.51 -6.40
CA ILE A 31 -9.28 2.71 -5.47
C ILE A 31 -8.06 1.97 -6.00
N THR A 32 -7.03 2.76 -6.32
CA THR A 32 -5.70 2.24 -6.69
C THR A 32 -4.74 2.41 -5.53
N ILE A 33 -4.20 1.30 -5.03
CA ILE A 33 -3.21 1.29 -3.96
C ILE A 33 -1.83 1.00 -4.56
N ILE A 34 -0.87 1.88 -4.33
CA ILE A 34 0.53 1.65 -4.70
C ILE A 34 1.25 1.06 -3.49
N ALA A 35 1.88 -0.11 -3.66
CA ALA A 35 2.60 -0.81 -2.60
C ALA A 35 3.93 -1.37 -3.12
N ASP A 36 4.86 -1.67 -2.21
CA ASP A 36 6.07 -2.41 -2.56
C ASP A 36 5.78 -3.92 -2.70
N ASN A 37 6.74 -4.69 -3.19
CA ASN A 37 6.55 -6.11 -3.51
C ASN A 37 6.78 -7.03 -2.29
N LEU A 38 6.48 -6.56 -1.07
CA LEU A 38 6.58 -7.40 0.13
C LEU A 38 5.55 -8.52 0.10
N ASN A 39 5.98 -9.73 0.48
CA ASN A 39 5.09 -10.90 0.59
C ASN A 39 3.86 -10.61 1.47
N THR A 40 4.00 -9.71 2.45
CA THR A 40 2.92 -9.32 3.34
C THR A 40 1.76 -8.61 2.65
N HIS A 41 1.98 -8.07 1.46
CA HIS A 41 0.95 -7.38 0.69
C HIS A 41 0.22 -8.30 -0.31
N MET A 42 0.59 -9.58 -0.39
CA MET A 42 0.06 -10.55 -1.37
C MET A 42 -0.48 -11.82 -0.68
N PHE A 43 -0.99 -11.68 0.54
CA PHE A 43 -1.53 -12.81 1.28
C PHE A 43 -2.91 -13.25 0.78
N ALA A 44 -3.25 -14.51 1.09
CA ALA A 44 -4.52 -15.11 0.68
C ALA A 44 -5.72 -14.42 1.36
N SER A 45 -5.59 -13.97 2.61
CA SER A 45 -6.69 -13.27 3.29
C SER A 45 -7.06 -11.95 2.60
N LEU A 46 -6.07 -11.20 2.11
CA LEU A 46 -6.30 -9.97 1.36
C LEU A 46 -7.05 -10.24 0.06
N VAL A 47 -6.61 -11.25 -0.71
CA VAL A 47 -7.30 -11.65 -1.95
C VAL A 47 -8.74 -12.05 -1.68
N LYS A 48 -8.99 -12.90 -0.67
CA LYS A 48 -10.35 -13.31 -0.28
C LYS A 48 -11.20 -12.10 0.11
N TRP A 49 -10.62 -11.15 0.83
CA TRP A 49 -11.34 -9.95 1.25
C TRP A 49 -11.65 -9.04 0.07
N VAL A 50 -10.70 -8.77 -0.83
CA VAL A 50 -10.93 -7.99 -2.06
C VAL A 50 -11.99 -8.65 -2.92
N ALA A 51 -11.91 -9.97 -3.14
CA ALA A 51 -12.91 -10.74 -3.88
C ALA A 51 -14.34 -10.53 -3.33
N LYS A 52 -14.49 -10.52 -2.00
CA LYS A 52 -15.77 -10.21 -1.35
C LYS A 52 -16.23 -8.76 -1.59
N GLN A 53 -15.31 -7.79 -1.58
CA GLN A 53 -15.66 -6.37 -1.79
C GLN A 53 -16.13 -6.07 -3.22
N ILE A 54 -15.67 -6.86 -4.19
CA ILE A 54 -16.02 -6.70 -5.61
C ILE A 54 -17.09 -7.70 -6.07
N ASP A 55 -17.69 -8.44 -5.15
CA ASP A 55 -18.66 -9.51 -5.44
C ASP A 55 -18.17 -10.50 -6.52
N PHE A 56 -16.92 -10.95 -6.39
CA PHE A 56 -16.29 -11.84 -7.35
C PHE A 56 -16.98 -13.21 -7.40
N GLN A 57 -17.51 -13.57 -8.56
CA GLN A 57 -18.25 -14.82 -8.77
C GLN A 57 -17.37 -16.02 -9.18
N GLY A 58 -16.09 -15.80 -9.47
CA GLY A 58 -15.16 -16.85 -9.89
C GLY A 58 -14.63 -17.69 -8.73
N ASP A 59 -14.03 -18.84 -9.05
CA ASP A 59 -13.35 -19.67 -8.06
C ASP A 59 -11.96 -19.12 -7.71
N LEU A 60 -11.75 -18.83 -6.42
CA LEU A 60 -10.45 -18.41 -5.89
C LEU A 60 -9.46 -19.57 -5.75
N GLY A 61 -9.94 -20.81 -5.68
CA GLY A 61 -9.15 -22.00 -5.38
C GLY A 61 -8.61 -22.02 -3.96
N GLU A 62 -7.51 -22.76 -3.74
CA GLU A 62 -6.97 -23.05 -2.41
C GLU A 62 -5.47 -22.74 -2.29
N LYS A 63 -5.04 -22.48 -1.05
CA LYS A 63 -3.63 -22.23 -0.75
C LYS A 63 -2.82 -23.51 -0.97
N ARG A 64 -1.78 -23.44 -1.80
CA ARG A 64 -0.95 -24.60 -2.25
C ARG A 64 -1.70 -25.62 -3.12
N GLY A 65 -2.96 -25.36 -3.47
CA GLY A 65 -3.74 -26.13 -4.43
C GLY A 65 -3.74 -25.49 -5.82
N GLY A 66 -4.88 -25.50 -6.51
CA GLY A 66 -5.11 -24.78 -7.76
C GLY A 66 -5.65 -23.36 -7.57
N GLY A 67 -5.75 -22.60 -8.67
CA GLY A 67 -6.46 -21.32 -8.71
C GLY A 67 -5.66 -20.09 -8.25
N ILE A 68 -6.37 -19.00 -7.99
CA ILE A 68 -5.82 -17.67 -7.66
C ILE A 68 -5.03 -17.72 -6.35
N LEU A 69 -5.50 -18.47 -5.35
CA LEU A 69 -4.85 -18.56 -4.04
C LEU A 69 -3.60 -19.45 -4.01
N LYS A 70 -3.27 -20.15 -5.11
CA LYS A 70 -2.14 -21.08 -5.21
C LYS A 70 -0.80 -20.46 -4.81
N SER A 71 -0.39 -19.41 -5.51
CA SER A 71 0.96 -18.81 -5.39
C SER A 71 0.89 -17.30 -5.15
N MET A 72 2.01 -16.69 -4.75
CA MET A 72 2.05 -15.22 -4.65
C MET A 72 1.90 -14.55 -6.01
N VAL A 73 2.38 -15.19 -7.09
CA VAL A 73 2.25 -14.67 -8.45
C VAL A 73 0.79 -14.61 -8.88
N SER A 74 0.02 -15.67 -8.65
CA SER A 74 -1.42 -15.70 -9.01
C SER A 74 -2.24 -14.73 -8.15
N ARG A 75 -1.91 -14.61 -6.85
CA ARG A 75 -2.54 -13.63 -5.96
C ARG A 75 -2.22 -12.20 -6.37
N LYS A 76 -0.96 -11.92 -6.72
CA LYS A 76 -0.53 -10.63 -7.23
C LYS A 76 -1.29 -10.25 -8.50
N ALA A 77 -1.37 -11.17 -9.46
CA ALA A 77 -2.09 -10.94 -10.71
C ALA A 77 -3.57 -10.59 -10.46
N PHE A 78 -4.24 -11.29 -9.55
CA PHE A 78 -5.61 -10.95 -9.16
C PHE A 78 -5.72 -9.57 -8.50
N LEU A 79 -4.79 -9.21 -7.62
CA LEU A 79 -4.79 -7.89 -6.98
C LEU A 79 -4.47 -6.76 -7.96
N GLU A 80 -3.74 -7.02 -9.05
CA GLU A 80 -3.37 -6.04 -10.08
C GLU A 80 -4.40 -5.88 -11.20
N ASP A 81 -5.48 -6.68 -11.20
CA ASP A 81 -6.50 -6.62 -12.24
C ASP A 81 -7.15 -5.23 -12.30
N LYS A 82 -7.19 -4.66 -13.51
CA LYS A 82 -7.70 -3.31 -13.76
C LYS A 82 -9.23 -3.23 -13.72
N SER A 83 -9.92 -4.36 -13.82
CA SER A 83 -11.39 -4.43 -13.72
C SER A 83 -11.88 -4.36 -12.28
N HIS A 84 -10.99 -4.56 -11.29
CA HIS A 84 -11.35 -4.52 -9.89
C HIS A 84 -11.45 -3.08 -9.39
N ARG A 85 -12.55 -2.79 -8.68
CA ARG A 85 -12.72 -1.53 -7.94
C ARG A 85 -11.54 -1.29 -6.98
N ILE A 86 -11.10 -2.31 -6.26
CA ILE A 86 -9.94 -2.23 -5.36
C ILE A 86 -8.79 -2.95 -6.05
N ARG A 87 -7.82 -2.18 -6.54
CA ARG A 87 -6.64 -2.73 -7.23
C ARG A 87 -5.34 -2.26 -6.60
N PHE A 88 -4.35 -3.12 -6.66
CA PHE A 88 -2.98 -2.84 -6.27
C PHE A 88 -2.11 -2.58 -7.50
N VAL A 89 -1.09 -1.75 -7.32
CA VAL A 89 0.03 -1.59 -8.27
C VAL A 89 1.29 -1.79 -7.47
N PHE A 90 1.99 -2.90 -7.72
CA PHE A 90 3.21 -3.20 -7.01
C PHE A 90 4.41 -2.60 -7.74
N THR A 91 5.27 -1.88 -7.02
CA THR A 91 6.52 -1.39 -7.61
C THR A 91 7.40 -2.58 -8.04
N PRO A 92 8.20 -2.44 -9.11
CA PRO A 92 9.17 -3.46 -9.49
C PRO A 92 10.10 -3.81 -8.32
N ARG A 93 10.66 -5.04 -8.33
CA ARG A 93 11.66 -5.42 -7.32
C ARG A 93 12.83 -4.44 -7.37
N HIS A 94 13.36 -4.10 -6.19
CA HIS A 94 14.47 -3.17 -6.01
C HIS A 94 14.21 -1.74 -6.54
N CYS A 95 12.95 -1.36 -6.74
CA CYS A 95 12.56 -0.02 -7.21
C CYS A 95 11.77 0.75 -6.15
N SER A 96 12.22 0.71 -4.88
CA SER A 96 11.59 1.47 -3.79
C SER A 96 11.56 2.98 -4.08
N TRP A 97 12.56 3.50 -4.79
CA TRP A 97 12.63 4.89 -5.25
C TRP A 97 11.43 5.31 -6.12
N LEU A 98 10.71 4.36 -6.73
CA LEU A 98 9.49 4.62 -7.49
C LEU A 98 8.29 4.90 -6.58
N ASN A 99 8.30 4.39 -5.35
CA ASN A 99 7.19 4.53 -4.40
C ASN A 99 7.16 5.96 -3.82
N PRO A 100 6.08 6.75 -4.08
CA PRO A 100 5.89 8.09 -3.52
C PRO A 100 6.16 8.23 -2.02
N ILE A 101 5.82 7.20 -1.24
CA ILE A 101 5.90 7.24 0.22
C ILE A 101 7.35 7.42 0.71
N GLU A 102 8.34 6.96 -0.06
CA GLU A 102 9.76 7.10 0.30
C GLU A 102 10.21 8.57 0.31
N ASN A 103 9.66 9.40 -0.57
CA ASN A 103 9.89 10.85 -0.57
C ASN A 103 9.31 11.49 0.71
N TRP A 104 8.16 10.99 1.15
CA TRP A 104 7.50 11.43 2.38
C TRP A 104 8.29 11.04 3.62
N PHE A 105 8.74 9.79 3.71
CA PHE A 105 9.63 9.31 4.79
C PHE A 105 10.92 10.11 4.84
N SER A 106 11.55 10.36 3.69
CA SER A 106 12.75 11.19 3.59
C SER A 106 12.53 12.61 4.13
N LYS A 107 11.33 13.18 3.92
CA LYS A 107 10.96 14.50 4.44
C LYS A 107 10.79 14.49 5.95
N ILE A 108 10.03 13.54 6.48
CA ILE A 108 9.85 13.34 7.93
C ILE A 108 11.21 13.12 8.61
N GLN A 109 12.07 12.29 8.03
CA GLN A 109 13.40 12.02 8.55
C GLN A 109 14.21 13.32 8.74
N ARG A 110 14.32 14.13 7.67
CA ARG A 110 15.14 15.36 7.70
C ARG A 110 14.55 16.48 8.57
N GLN A 111 13.22 16.60 8.62
CA GLN A 111 12.56 17.72 9.27
C GLN A 111 12.22 17.44 10.74
N LEU A 112 12.00 16.17 11.09
CA LEU A 112 11.51 15.78 12.41
C LEU A 112 12.48 14.82 13.11
N ILE A 113 12.74 13.64 12.53
CA ILE A 113 13.41 12.54 13.23
C ILE A 113 14.87 12.89 13.54
N SER A 114 15.63 13.40 12.57
CA SER A 114 17.04 13.76 12.75
C SER A 114 17.26 15.00 13.64
N ARG A 115 16.19 15.71 14.03
CA ARG A 115 16.26 16.98 14.79
C ARG A 115 15.71 16.88 16.21
N THR A 116 15.19 15.72 16.59
CA THR A 116 14.49 15.52 17.85
C THR A 116 15.04 14.30 18.55
N SER A 117 15.39 14.43 19.83
CA SER A 117 15.65 13.27 20.69
C SER A 117 14.34 12.78 21.29
N PHE A 118 14.07 11.48 21.21
CA PHE A 118 12.84 10.89 21.73
C PHE A 118 13.16 10.04 22.95
N THR A 119 12.41 10.24 24.03
CA THR A 119 12.56 9.48 25.28
C THR A 119 11.67 8.24 25.33
N SER A 120 10.67 8.14 24.45
CA SER A 120 9.76 6.99 24.37
C SER A 120 9.16 6.81 22.98
N LYS A 121 8.62 5.61 22.72
CA LYS A 121 7.83 5.31 21.51
C LYS A 121 6.58 6.18 21.41
N SER A 122 5.90 6.44 22.53
CA SER A 122 4.70 7.31 22.57
C SER A 122 5.02 8.71 22.08
N MET A 123 6.12 9.30 22.60
CA MET A 123 6.57 10.63 22.21
C MET A 123 6.88 10.70 20.70
N LEU A 124 7.51 9.66 20.16
CA LEU A 124 7.77 9.55 18.72
C LEU A 124 6.45 9.53 17.92
N CYS A 125 5.51 8.66 18.28
CA CYS A 125 4.21 8.54 17.61
C CYS A 125 3.41 9.85 17.64
N GLU A 126 3.26 10.45 18.82
CA GLU A 126 2.55 11.73 18.99
C GLU A 126 3.19 12.87 18.20
N THR A 127 4.52 12.90 18.15
CA THR A 127 5.26 13.92 17.41
C THR A 127 5.09 13.75 15.91
N ILE A 128 5.12 12.51 15.39
CA ILE A 128 4.83 12.22 13.98
C ILE A 128 3.39 12.61 13.63
N GLU A 129 2.42 12.28 14.48
CA GLU A 129 1.01 12.64 14.27
C GLU A 129 0.80 14.15 14.25
N ARG A 130 1.41 14.87 15.21
CA ARG A 130 1.38 16.34 15.24
C ARG A 130 1.99 16.94 13.97
N TYR A 131 3.11 16.40 13.50
CA TYR A 131 3.74 16.83 12.26
C TYR A 131 2.83 16.59 11.05
N ILE A 132 2.20 15.41 10.93
CA ILE A 132 1.28 15.08 9.84
C ILE A 132 0.08 16.04 9.84
N ASN A 133 -0.52 16.29 11.00
CA ASN A 133 -1.66 17.20 11.13
C ASN A 133 -1.29 18.63 10.73
N CYS A 134 -0.17 19.15 11.25
CA CYS A 134 0.34 20.48 10.89
C CYS A 134 0.63 20.57 9.38
N TYR A 135 1.25 19.54 8.81
CA TYR A 135 1.54 19.51 7.38
C TYR A 135 0.27 19.53 6.54
N ASN A 136 -0.71 18.71 6.87
CA ASN A 136 -1.99 18.65 6.15
C ASN A 136 -2.74 19.97 6.20
N GLN A 137 -2.65 20.70 7.32
CA GLN A 137 -3.31 22.00 7.50
C GLN A 137 -2.61 23.14 6.75
N HIS A 138 -1.27 23.16 6.71
CA HIS A 138 -0.52 24.35 6.29
C HIS A 138 0.33 24.18 5.04
N TRP A 139 0.77 22.96 4.74
CA TRP A 139 1.78 22.69 3.70
C TRP A 139 1.38 21.61 2.71
N LEU A 140 0.10 21.23 2.70
CA LEU A 140 -0.43 20.28 1.73
C LEU A 140 -0.17 20.81 0.32
N LYS A 141 0.60 20.04 -0.44
CA LYS A 141 0.93 20.32 -1.84
C LYS A 141 0.73 19.04 -2.62
N PRO A 142 0.09 19.09 -3.80
CA PRO A 142 0.01 17.94 -4.68
C PRO A 142 1.41 17.38 -4.93
N LEU A 143 1.56 16.07 -4.77
CA LEU A 143 2.83 15.42 -5.06
C LEU A 143 3.08 15.49 -6.57
N LYS A 144 4.12 16.22 -6.97
CA LYS A 144 4.59 16.23 -8.36
C LYS A 144 5.38 14.96 -8.65
N TRP A 145 4.66 13.88 -8.87
CA TRP A 145 5.24 12.57 -9.17
C TRP A 145 5.68 12.49 -10.64
N LYS A 146 6.86 13.08 -10.92
CA LYS A 146 7.49 13.09 -12.25
C LYS A 146 8.73 12.21 -12.24
N PHE A 147 8.83 11.34 -13.25
CA PHE A 147 10.02 10.52 -13.47
C PHE A 147 10.75 11.00 -14.74
N LYS A 148 12.07 11.13 -14.66
CA LYS A 148 12.91 11.28 -15.85
C LYS A 148 13.27 9.88 -16.37
N GLY A 149 13.31 9.71 -17.69
CA GLY A 149 13.68 8.43 -18.33
C GLY A 149 12.53 7.45 -18.59
N PHE A 150 11.28 7.82 -18.27
CA PHE A 150 10.11 7.01 -18.60
C PHE A 150 9.27 7.71 -19.66
N ILE A 151 8.95 6.98 -20.72
CA ILE A 151 7.95 7.40 -21.70
C ILE A 151 6.59 7.01 -21.12
N LYS A 152 5.71 8.00 -20.94
CA LYS A 152 4.33 7.78 -20.47
C LYS A 152 3.65 6.77 -21.40
N GLU A 153 2.93 5.80 -20.84
CA GLU A 153 2.22 4.73 -21.57
C GLU A 153 3.09 3.71 -22.34
N LYS A 154 4.42 3.71 -22.14
CA LYS A 154 5.25 2.62 -22.66
C LYS A 154 5.02 1.36 -21.82
N GLU A 155 4.50 0.30 -22.44
CA GLU A 155 4.44 -1.02 -21.81
C GLU A 155 5.85 -1.48 -21.44
N ILE A 156 6.04 -1.75 -20.14
CA ILE A 156 7.28 -2.32 -19.65
C ILE A 156 7.10 -3.84 -19.71
N ASN A 157 7.74 -4.48 -20.68
CA ASN A 157 7.88 -5.93 -20.71
C ASN A 157 8.80 -6.36 -19.55
N ILE A 158 8.24 -6.47 -18.35
CA ILE A 158 8.96 -7.02 -17.20
C ILE A 158 9.02 -8.53 -17.40
N ILE A 159 10.15 -9.01 -17.93
CA ILE A 159 10.47 -10.43 -17.91
C ILE A 159 10.64 -10.79 -16.42
N LEU A 160 9.65 -11.47 -15.86
CA LEU A 160 9.74 -12.05 -14.52
C LEU A 160 10.69 -13.25 -14.59
N THR A 161 11.99 -13.00 -14.42
CA THR A 161 12.97 -14.05 -14.07
C THR A 161 12.93 -14.36 -12.58
#